data_AF-A0A3P3TVE0-F1
#
_entry.id   AF-A0A3P3TVE0-F1
#
_cell.length_a   1.000
_cell.length_b   1.000
_cell.length_c   1.000
_cell.angle_alpha   90.00
_cell.angle_beta   90.00
_cell.angle_gamma   90.00
#
_symmetry.space_group_name_H-M   'P 1'
#
loop_
_entity.id
_entity.type
_entity.pdbx_description
1 polymer ?
#
loop_
_entity_poly.entity_id
_entity_poly.type
_entity_poly.pdbx_seq_one_letter_code
_entity_poly.pdbx_strand_id
1 'polypeptide(L)'
;MPYHEFIVGDERAPLENVTWDKNVSIDDDFIVYINDSLAWIKSKGPSDAFHGFGLDLYGYTIIRDKESLNTFKNIISSWKELFLNAPPEFIITGNYGWEAGSDEGHYEKISVTRNELTASLSKLIEVIDTALETNQCVIHFGI
;
A
#
# COMPACT_ATOMS: atom_id res chain seq x y z
N MET A 1 1.06 0.27 15.25
CA MET A 1 0.16 -0.48 14.36
C MET A 1 1.00 -1.50 13.60
N PRO A 2 0.41 -2.56 13.02
CA PRO A 2 1.11 -3.36 12.03
C PRO A 2 1.37 -2.53 10.75
N TYR A 3 2.36 -2.93 9.95
CA TYR A 3 2.80 -2.19 8.77
C TYR A 3 2.92 -3.12 7.57
N HIS A 4 2.58 -2.60 6.39
CA HIS A 4 2.93 -3.20 5.11
C HIS A 4 4.29 -2.70 4.63
N GLU A 5 5.10 -3.63 4.11
CA GLU A 5 6.40 -3.28 3.53
C GLU A 5 6.33 -3.28 2.01
N PHE A 6 6.97 -2.29 1.38
CA PHE A 6 7.15 -2.21 -0.07
C PHE A 6 8.63 -2.09 -0.39
N ILE A 7 9.14 -2.96 -1.25
CA ILE A 7 10.56 -3.04 -1.61
C ILE A 7 10.76 -3.21 -3.11
N VAL A 8 11.88 -2.72 -3.62
CA VAL A 8 12.31 -3.01 -4.99
C VAL A 8 12.99 -4.37 -5.03
N GLY A 9 12.59 -5.24 -5.95
CA GLY A 9 13.17 -6.57 -6.07
C GLY A 9 13.16 -7.14 -7.48
N ASP A 10 13.79 -8.30 -7.66
CA ASP A 10 13.66 -9.11 -8.86
C ASP A 10 12.78 -10.33 -8.55
N GLU A 11 11.68 -10.50 -9.29
CA GLU A 11 10.76 -11.65 -9.14
C GLU A 11 11.48 -13.00 -9.28
N ARG A 12 12.63 -13.05 -9.98
CA ARG A 12 13.39 -14.27 -10.25
C ARG A 12 14.49 -14.52 -9.21
N ALA A 13 14.79 -13.52 -8.38
CA ALA A 13 15.74 -13.68 -7.31
C ALA A 13 15.02 -14.33 -6.12
N PRO A 14 15.67 -15.28 -5.42
CA PRO A 14 15.21 -15.69 -4.10
C PRO A 14 14.97 -14.46 -3.23
N LEU A 15 13.92 -14.46 -2.40
CA LEU A 15 13.61 -13.34 -1.50
C LEU A 15 14.79 -12.92 -0.60
N GLU A 16 15.72 -13.87 -0.35
CA GLU A 16 17.00 -13.67 0.35
C GLU A 16 17.94 -12.65 -0.33
N ASN A 17 17.77 -12.42 -1.64
CA ASN A 17 18.58 -11.50 -2.44
C ASN A 17 17.90 -10.14 -2.67
N VAL A 18 16.78 -9.86 -1.99
CA VAL A 18 16.14 -8.56 -2.10
C VAL A 18 16.91 -7.53 -1.28
N THR A 19 17.18 -6.38 -1.88
CA THR A 19 17.89 -5.28 -1.24
C THR A 19 16.91 -4.44 -0.44
N TRP A 20 16.98 -4.55 0.89
CA TRP A 20 16.15 -3.80 1.83
C TRP A 20 16.50 -2.31 1.89
N ASP A 21 17.59 -1.90 1.26
CA ASP A 21 18.12 -0.53 1.28
C ASP A 21 17.13 0.50 0.68
N LYS A 22 16.19 0.03 -0.15
CA LYS A 22 15.12 0.83 -0.75
C LYS A 22 13.76 0.22 -0.41
N ASN A 23 13.33 0.47 0.82
CA ASN A 23 12.04 0.05 1.34
C ASN A 23 11.21 1.23 1.86
N VAL A 24 9.91 0.98 2.03
CA VAL A 24 9.04 1.83 2.84
C VAL A 24 8.01 0.99 3.57
N SER A 25 7.80 1.31 4.84
CA SER A 25 6.70 0.82 5.66
C SER A 25 5.51 1.78 5.57
N ILE A 26 4.31 1.26 5.32
CA ILE A 26 3.04 2.00 5.31
C ILE A 26 2.11 1.38 6.34
N ASP A 27 1.40 2.23 7.09
CA ASP A 27 0.44 1.78 8.11
C ASP A 27 -0.68 0.93 7.49
N ASP A 28 -1.01 -0.20 8.13
CA ASP A 28 -2.11 -1.09 7.75
C ASP A 28 -3.43 -0.35 7.58
N ASP A 29 -3.75 0.50 8.57
CA ASP A 29 -5.01 1.25 8.59
C ASP A 29 -5.15 2.12 7.34
N PHE A 30 -4.04 2.66 6.86
CA PHE A 30 -4.02 3.44 5.64
C PHE A 30 -4.17 2.58 4.38
N ILE A 31 -3.47 1.44 4.30
CA ILE A 31 -3.58 0.52 3.16
C ILE A 31 -5.01 0.00 3.03
N VAL A 32 -5.63 -0.40 4.15
CA VAL A 32 -7.03 -0.82 4.20
C VAL A 32 -7.96 0.31 3.76
N TYR A 33 -7.74 1.55 4.24
CA TYR A 33 -8.54 2.71 3.87
C TYR A 33 -8.58 2.98 2.35
N ILE A 34 -7.46 2.76 1.65
CA ILE A 34 -7.35 3.02 0.20
C ILE A 34 -7.47 1.76 -0.67
N ASN A 35 -7.77 0.61 -0.07
CA ASN A 35 -7.64 -0.71 -0.72
C ASN A 35 -8.45 -0.83 -2.02
N ASP A 36 -9.65 -0.21 -2.08
CA ASP A 36 -10.47 -0.18 -3.28
C ASP A 36 -9.74 0.39 -4.49
N SER A 37 -8.95 1.45 -4.29
CA SER A 37 -8.14 2.03 -5.36
C SER A 37 -6.93 1.16 -5.72
N LEU A 38 -6.34 0.48 -4.74
CA LEU A 38 -5.23 -0.45 -4.96
C LEU A 38 -5.67 -1.69 -5.75
N ALA A 39 -6.92 -2.12 -5.59
CA ALA A 39 -7.53 -3.23 -6.32
C ALA A 39 -7.58 -3.05 -7.85
N TRP A 40 -7.26 -1.86 -8.37
CA TRP A 40 -7.18 -1.61 -9.82
C TRP A 40 -5.81 -1.96 -10.42
N ILE A 41 -4.80 -2.19 -9.58
CA ILE A 41 -3.44 -2.47 -10.01
C ILE A 41 -3.34 -3.95 -10.34
N LYS A 42 -2.93 -4.28 -11.57
CA LYS A 42 -2.64 -5.67 -11.92
C LYS A 42 -1.37 -6.14 -11.21
N SER A 43 -1.44 -7.32 -10.63
CA SER A 43 -0.41 -7.84 -9.73
C SER A 43 -0.43 -9.37 -9.70
N LYS A 44 0.56 -9.99 -9.03
CA LYS A 44 0.62 -11.43 -8.79
C LYS A 44 0.73 -11.69 -7.29
N GLY A 45 -0.13 -12.56 -6.78
CA GLY A 45 -0.06 -13.05 -5.40
C GLY A 45 0.59 -14.43 -5.31
N PRO A 46 0.66 -15.01 -4.10
CA PRO A 46 1.38 -16.26 -3.83
C PRO A 46 0.62 -17.51 -4.27
N SER A 47 -0.70 -17.38 -4.52
CA SER A 47 -1.59 -18.50 -4.81
C SER A 47 -2.38 -18.31 -6.09
N ASP A 48 -2.82 -19.42 -6.68
CA ASP A 48 -3.70 -19.42 -7.85
C ASP A 48 -5.09 -18.82 -7.58
N ALA A 49 -5.46 -18.66 -6.29
CA ALA A 49 -6.69 -17.99 -5.89
C ALA A 49 -6.60 -16.46 -5.98
N PHE A 50 -5.39 -15.90 -6.11
CA PHE A 50 -5.21 -14.47 -6.26
C PHE A 50 -5.70 -14.01 -7.63
N HIS A 51 -6.68 -13.10 -7.66
CA HIS A 51 -7.40 -12.70 -8.87
C HIS A 51 -6.58 -11.84 -9.86
N GLY A 52 -5.29 -11.65 -9.61
CA GLY A 52 -4.36 -10.95 -10.49
C GLY A 52 -4.42 -9.42 -10.38
N PHE A 53 -5.09 -8.90 -9.35
CA PHE A 53 -5.23 -7.48 -9.08
C PHE A 53 -5.21 -7.19 -7.58
N GLY A 54 -4.79 -5.98 -7.21
CA GLY A 54 -4.75 -5.52 -5.82
C GLY A 54 -3.52 -5.97 -5.05
N LEU A 55 -3.63 -5.91 -3.73
CA LEU A 55 -2.62 -6.41 -2.78
C LEU A 55 -3.22 -7.53 -1.93
N ASP A 56 -2.42 -8.57 -1.69
CA ASP A 56 -2.69 -9.56 -0.65
C ASP A 56 -2.31 -8.97 0.72
N LEU A 57 -3.31 -8.57 1.50
CA LEU A 57 -3.11 -7.90 2.78
C LEU A 57 -2.44 -8.79 3.85
N TYR A 58 -2.45 -10.11 3.66
CA TYR A 58 -1.89 -11.10 4.60
C TYR A 58 -0.80 -11.98 3.96
N GLY A 59 -0.35 -11.61 2.77
CA GLY A 59 0.61 -12.36 1.97
C GLY A 59 1.59 -11.43 1.27
N TYR A 60 2.31 -11.92 0.25
CA TYR A 60 3.15 -11.04 -0.56
C TYR A 60 2.53 -10.81 -1.94
N THR A 61 2.78 -9.64 -2.51
CA THR A 61 2.29 -9.28 -3.85
C THR A 61 3.43 -8.74 -4.70
N ILE A 62 3.45 -9.10 -5.99
CA ILE A 62 4.44 -8.63 -6.96
C ILE A 62 3.75 -7.80 -8.04
N ILE A 63 4.23 -6.57 -8.24
CA ILE A 63 3.81 -5.65 -9.30
C ILE A 63 5.02 -5.40 -10.21
N ARG A 64 4.94 -5.77 -11.48
CA ARG A 64 6.13 -5.82 -12.36
C ARG A 64 5.98 -5.09 -13.67
N ASP A 65 4.86 -5.25 -14.36
CA ASP A 65 4.74 -4.67 -15.69
C ASP A 65 4.66 -3.13 -15.60
N LYS A 66 5.22 -2.48 -16.60
CA LYS A 66 5.37 -1.02 -16.63
C LYS A 66 4.03 -0.30 -16.52
N GLU A 67 2.97 -0.85 -17.10
CA GLU A 67 1.64 -0.25 -17.03
C GLU A 67 1.11 -0.28 -15.59
N SER A 68 1.17 -1.43 -14.92
CA SER A 68 0.76 -1.59 -13.52
C SER A 68 1.57 -0.74 -12.56
N LEU A 69 2.90 -0.64 -12.75
CA LEU A 69 3.76 0.22 -11.93
C LEU A 69 3.40 1.71 -12.11
N ASN A 70 3.12 2.15 -13.34
CA ASN A 70 2.67 3.52 -13.58
C ASN A 70 1.28 3.79 -12.97
N THR A 71 0.35 2.85 -13.10
CA THR A 71 -0.96 2.93 -12.45
C THR A 71 -0.83 3.03 -10.94
N PHE A 72 0.02 2.20 -10.33
CA PHE A 72 0.28 2.24 -8.90
C PHE A 72 0.86 3.59 -8.47
N LYS A 73 1.90 4.08 -9.16
CA LYS A 73 2.48 5.41 -8.89
C LYS A 73 1.44 6.51 -8.98
N ASN A 74 0.59 6.49 -10.00
CA ASN A 74 -0.44 7.51 -10.21
C ASN A 74 -1.49 7.52 -9.09
N ILE A 75 -1.92 6.34 -8.63
CA ILE A 75 -2.85 6.21 -7.49
C ILE A 75 -2.22 6.77 -6.22
N ILE A 76 -0.99 6.36 -5.87
CA ILE A 76 -0.30 6.85 -4.66
C ILE A 76 -0.02 8.34 -4.73
N SER A 77 0.37 8.86 -5.91
CA SER A 77 0.55 10.30 -6.12
C SER A 77 -0.77 11.06 -5.91
N SER A 78 -1.88 10.53 -6.42
CA SER A 78 -3.20 11.16 -6.25
C SER A 78 -3.63 11.21 -4.79
N TRP A 79 -3.42 10.13 -4.02
CA TRP A 79 -3.67 10.12 -2.58
C TRP A 79 -2.77 11.11 -1.84
N LYS A 80 -1.48 11.16 -2.16
CA LYS A 80 -0.56 12.14 -1.57
C LYS A 80 -1.04 13.57 -1.79
N GLU A 81 -1.40 13.93 -3.04
CA GLU A 81 -1.91 15.26 -3.36
C GLU A 81 -3.22 15.57 -2.63
N LEU A 82 -4.12 14.58 -2.48
CA LEU A 82 -5.32 14.75 -1.68
C LEU A 82 -4.99 15.08 -0.22
N PHE A 83 -4.12 14.31 0.43
CA PHE A 83 -3.79 14.52 1.85
C PHE A 83 -2.94 15.75 2.12
N LEU A 84 -2.22 16.29 1.14
CA LEU A 84 -1.56 17.60 1.29
C LEU A 84 -2.56 18.74 1.60
N ASN A 85 -3.83 18.56 1.21
CA ASN A 85 -4.90 19.52 1.51
C ASN A 85 -5.55 19.31 2.90
N ALA A 86 -5.20 18.24 3.62
CA ALA A 86 -5.75 17.98 4.95
C ALA A 86 -5.15 18.93 6.02
N PRO A 87 -5.81 19.11 7.18
CA PRO A 87 -5.19 19.72 8.35
C PRO A 87 -3.93 18.95 8.81
N PRO A 88 -3.06 19.52 9.66
CA PRO A 88 -1.87 18.82 10.17
C PRO A 88 -2.18 17.46 10.82
N GLU A 89 -3.29 17.39 11.55
CA GLU A 89 -3.86 16.20 12.16
C GLU A 89 -5.30 16.03 11.68
N PHE A 90 -5.70 14.83 11.28
CA PHE A 90 -7.06 14.54 10.83
C PHE A 90 -7.46 13.09 11.13
N ILE A 91 -8.73 12.76 10.87
CA ILE A 91 -9.29 11.43 11.12
C ILE A 91 -9.71 10.80 9.80
N ILE A 92 -9.33 9.54 9.58
CA ILE A 92 -9.91 8.67 8.55
C ILE A 92 -10.79 7.60 9.20
N THR A 93 -11.69 7.03 8.40
CA THR A 93 -12.56 5.93 8.84
C THR A 93 -11.85 4.59 8.65
N GLY A 94 -11.89 3.73 9.67
CA GLY A 94 -11.38 2.35 9.59
C GLY A 94 -12.50 1.35 9.33
N ASN A 95 -12.37 0.14 9.90
CA ASN A 95 -13.37 -0.92 9.76
C ASN A 95 -14.72 -0.52 10.38
N TYR A 96 -15.81 -1.01 9.78
CA TYR A 96 -17.15 -0.87 10.36
C TYR A 96 -17.39 -2.00 11.37
N GLY A 97 -17.73 -1.62 12.60
CA GLY A 97 -18.02 -2.54 13.69
C GLY A 97 -19.41 -2.33 14.28
N TRP A 98 -19.80 -3.25 15.16
CA TRP A 98 -21.03 -3.19 15.93
C TRP A 98 -20.71 -3.09 17.41
N GLU A 99 -21.45 -2.26 18.13
CA GLU A 99 -21.35 -2.25 19.58
C GLU A 99 -21.98 -3.52 20.17
N ALA A 100 -21.23 -4.17 21.06
CA ALA A 100 -21.65 -5.44 21.64
C ALA A 100 -23.00 -5.30 22.38
N GLY A 101 -24.02 -5.99 21.88
CA GLY A 101 -25.36 -5.97 22.47
C GLY A 101 -26.25 -4.82 22.02
N SER A 102 -25.89 -4.10 20.95
CA SER A 102 -26.74 -3.09 20.32
C SER A 102 -26.85 -3.30 18.80
N ASP A 103 -27.86 -2.68 18.20
CA ASP A 103 -28.00 -2.57 16.74
C ASP A 103 -27.30 -1.30 16.19
N GLU A 104 -26.47 -0.65 17.00
CA GLU A 104 -25.69 0.52 16.60
C GLU A 104 -24.31 0.08 16.09
N GLY A 105 -23.97 0.51 14.88
CA GLY A 105 -22.66 0.29 14.30
C GLY A 105 -21.97 1.61 13.99
N HIS A 106 -20.65 1.57 13.97
CA HIS A 106 -19.83 2.73 13.71
C HIS A 106 -18.55 2.34 12.97
N TYR A 107 -18.02 3.30 12.22
CA TYR A 107 -16.66 3.21 11.71
C TYR A 107 -15.67 3.52 12.82
N GLU A 108 -14.59 2.74 12.86
CA GLU A 108 -13.39 3.11 13.61
C GLU A 108 -12.88 4.48 13.16
N LYS A 109 -12.25 5.21 14.08
CA LYS A 109 -11.67 6.53 13.84
C LYS A 109 -10.17 6.46 14.05
N ILE A 110 -9.42 6.58 12.96
CA ILE A 110 -7.95 6.50 12.97
C ILE A 110 -7.39 7.92 12.86
N SER A 111 -6.53 8.29 13.82
CA SER A 111 -5.83 9.58 13.80
C SER A 111 -4.61 9.52 12.88
N VAL A 112 -4.44 10.55 12.06
CA VAL A 112 -3.37 10.61 11.07
C VAL A 112 -2.63 11.95 11.12
N THR A 113 -1.31 11.88 11.24
CA THR A 113 -0.39 12.99 11.03
C THR A 113 -0.13 13.19 9.54
N ARG A 114 -0.56 14.32 8.97
CA ARG A 114 -0.42 14.60 7.53
C ARG A 114 1.02 14.48 7.03
N ASN A 115 1.97 15.03 7.77
CA ASN A 115 3.36 15.07 7.35
C ASN A 115 4.00 13.66 7.34
N GLU A 116 3.63 12.80 8.29
CA GLU A 116 4.14 11.43 8.35
C GLU A 116 3.58 10.59 7.20
N LEU A 117 2.26 10.69 6.96
CA LEU A 117 1.62 10.01 5.84
C LEU A 117 2.18 10.47 4.50
N THR A 118 2.24 11.78 4.24
CA THR A 118 2.73 12.29 2.95
C THR A 118 4.22 12.00 2.73
N ALA A 119 5.02 11.89 3.79
CA ALA A 119 6.40 11.43 3.72
C ALA A 119 6.49 9.94 3.36
N SER A 120 5.66 9.07 3.94
CA SER A 120 5.65 7.65 3.62
C SER A 120 5.17 7.40 2.18
N LEU A 121 4.14 8.11 1.71
CA LEU A 121 3.69 8.06 0.31
C LEU A 121 4.78 8.56 -0.66
N SER A 122 5.57 9.57 -0.28
CA SER A 122 6.68 10.03 -1.11
C SER A 122 7.75 8.95 -1.27
N LYS A 123 8.10 8.25 -0.18
CA LYS A 123 9.04 7.13 -0.24
C LYS A 123 8.49 5.96 -1.06
N LEU A 124 7.19 5.68 -0.99
CA LEU A 124 6.57 4.66 -1.84
C LEU A 124 6.66 5.02 -3.32
N ILE A 125 6.48 6.28 -3.67
CA ILE A 125 6.70 6.76 -5.04
C ILE A 125 8.16 6.55 -5.46
N GLU A 126 9.14 6.82 -4.60
CA GLU A 126 10.57 6.58 -4.87
C GLU A 126 10.91 5.10 -5.09
N VAL A 127 10.26 4.20 -4.34
CA VAL A 127 10.36 2.74 -4.53
C VAL A 127 9.82 2.36 -5.91
N ILE A 128 8.64 2.85 -6.28
CA ILE A 128 8.03 2.56 -7.59
C ILE A 128 8.87 3.14 -8.74
N ASP A 129 9.38 4.37 -8.58
CA ASP A 129 10.26 5.00 -9.56
C ASP A 129 11.56 4.23 -9.75
N THR A 130 12.18 3.80 -8.65
CA THR A 130 13.36 2.94 -8.75
C THR A 130 13.03 1.67 -9.53
N ALA A 131 11.93 0.99 -9.23
CA ALA A 131 11.54 -0.23 -9.95
C ALA A 131 11.34 0.02 -11.46
N LEU A 132 10.73 1.14 -11.82
CA LEU A 132 10.57 1.56 -13.23
C LEU A 132 11.91 1.85 -13.92
N GLU A 133 12.83 2.54 -13.25
CA GLU A 133 14.15 2.92 -13.78
C GLU A 133 15.09 1.72 -13.94
N THR A 134 15.05 0.78 -13.00
CA THR A 134 15.92 -0.41 -12.99
C THR A 134 15.29 -1.63 -13.65
N ASN A 135 14.07 -1.50 -14.19
CA ASN A 135 13.29 -2.59 -14.79
C ASN A 135 13.10 -3.77 -13.83
N GLN A 136 12.87 -3.45 -12.56
CA GLN A 136 12.60 -4.35 -11.44
C GLN A 136 11.10 -4.36 -11.11
N CYS A 137 10.69 -5.16 -10.13
CA CYS A 137 9.33 -5.15 -9.60
C CYS A 137 9.27 -4.48 -8.23
N VAL A 138 8.06 -4.06 -7.85
CA VAL A 138 7.73 -3.75 -6.46
C VAL A 138 7.18 -5.03 -5.82
N ILE A 139 7.76 -5.41 -4.70
CA ILE A 139 7.29 -6.50 -3.86
C ILE A 139 6.66 -5.88 -2.61
N HIS A 140 5.43 -6.27 -2.33
CA HIS A 140 4.66 -5.88 -1.17
C HIS A 140 4.58 -7.06 -0.19
N PHE A 141 4.68 -6.78 1.10
CA PHE A 141 4.43 -7.74 2.17
C PHE A 141 3.29 -7.23 3.06
N GLY A 142 2.26 -8.07 3.15
CA GLY A 142 1.17 -8.05 4.11
C GLY A 142 1.59 -8.38 5.53
N ILE A 143 0.60 -8.44 6.41
CA ILE A 143 0.75 -8.65 7.86
C ILE A 143 0.44 -10.09 8.24
#